data_AF-A0A2D3T554-F1
#
_entry.id   AF-A0A2D3T554-F1
#
_cell.length_a   1.000
_cell.length_b   1.000
_cell.length_c   1.000
_cell.angle_alpha   90.00
_cell.angle_beta   90.00
_cell.angle_gamma   90.00
#
_symmetry.space_group_name_H-M   'P 1'
#
loop_
_entity.id
_entity.type
_entity.pdbx_description
1 polymer ?
#
loop_
_entity_poly.entity_id
_entity_poly.type
_entity_poly.pdbx_seq_one_letter_code
_entity_poly.pdbx_strand_id
1 'polypeptide(L)'
;MTVPLPSHQSDGLWLQPDGKGTSKTGHPDRGVLPTTHPDSGKTVMTAHSPEGKMRLYLVQGQGESVQGMVWHQGAYRHALGVLCQKASGEPYLRLNVVDEEGAHPMGYGHALNQADGPSKTNRFVFRLEGEKDPVIAQMEKPEKKTVEFNKKWGFKAPYPPVTMSPEKNNLLRVKETPKPDQQDPPSPAP
;
A
#
# COMPACT_ATOMS: atom_id res chain seq x y z
N MET A 1 8.23 3.50 -31.98
CA MET A 1 9.26 2.67 -31.33
C MET A 1 8.58 1.38 -30.93
N THR A 2 8.99 0.26 -31.52
CA THR A 2 8.34 -1.04 -31.32
C THR A 2 9.18 -1.78 -30.27
N VAL A 3 8.62 -2.02 -29.09
CA VAL A 3 9.27 -2.85 -28.08
C VAL A 3 9.16 -4.30 -28.56
N PRO A 4 10.28 -5.03 -28.76
CA PRO A 4 10.21 -6.40 -29.21
C PRO A 4 9.51 -7.25 -28.14
N LEU A 5 8.60 -8.13 -28.56
CA LEU A 5 8.05 -9.12 -27.64
C LEU A 5 9.14 -10.16 -27.31
N PRO A 6 9.22 -10.64 -26.06
CA PRO A 6 10.20 -11.63 -25.66
C PRO A 6 10.11 -12.90 -26.53
N SER A 7 11.26 -13.41 -26.98
CA SER A 7 11.38 -14.58 -27.86
C SER A 7 11.43 -15.92 -27.13
N HIS A 8 11.25 -15.93 -25.80
CA HIS A 8 11.22 -17.17 -25.02
C HIS A 8 9.79 -17.69 -24.87
N GLN A 9 9.57 -18.91 -25.38
CA GLN A 9 8.36 -19.73 -25.18
C GLN A 9 8.23 -20.18 -23.72
N SER A 10 7.99 -19.23 -22.82
CA SER A 10 7.19 -19.53 -21.64
C SER A 10 5.87 -18.81 -21.87
N ASP A 11 4.78 -19.56 -22.09
CA ASP A 11 3.43 -19.02 -22.37
C ASP A 11 2.83 -18.20 -21.21
N GLY A 12 3.62 -17.86 -20.18
CA GLY A 12 3.19 -17.06 -19.04
C GLY A 12 4.30 -16.78 -18.03
N LEU A 13 3.98 -15.91 -17.07
CA LEU A 13 4.80 -15.63 -15.89
C LEU A 13 4.53 -16.69 -14.82
N TRP A 14 5.60 -17.27 -14.27
CA TRP A 14 5.50 -18.31 -13.26
C TRP A 14 5.78 -17.76 -11.87
N LEU A 15 4.91 -18.13 -10.94
CA LEU A 15 5.01 -17.77 -9.53
C LEU A 15 4.98 -19.04 -8.67
N GLN A 16 5.75 -19.02 -7.59
CA GLN A 16 5.70 -20.02 -6.54
C GLN A 16 4.44 -19.84 -5.66
N PRO A 17 4.06 -20.84 -4.85
CA PRO A 17 2.89 -20.73 -3.97
C PRO A 17 2.95 -19.56 -2.97
N ASP A 18 4.15 -19.08 -2.61
CA ASP A 18 4.37 -17.88 -1.78
C ASP A 18 4.38 -16.57 -2.58
N GLY A 19 3.95 -16.64 -3.84
CA GLY A 19 3.85 -15.53 -4.79
C GLY A 19 5.19 -15.09 -5.38
N LYS A 20 6.33 -15.68 -5.00
CA LYS A 20 7.63 -15.29 -5.56
C LYS A 20 7.70 -15.65 -7.02
N GLY A 21 8.15 -14.70 -7.82
CA GLY A 21 8.54 -14.92 -9.21
C GLY A 21 9.64 -15.98 -9.32
N THR A 22 9.63 -16.69 -10.44
CA THR A 22 10.64 -17.71 -10.76
C THR A 22 10.92 -17.71 -12.26
N SER A 23 12.19 -17.85 -12.62
CA SER A 23 12.63 -18.13 -13.99
C SER A 23 12.44 -19.59 -14.39
N LYS A 24 12.18 -20.48 -13.43
CA LYS A 24 11.82 -21.87 -13.70
C LYS A 24 10.38 -21.93 -14.21
N THR A 25 10.21 -22.42 -15.43
CA THR A 25 8.90 -22.70 -16.01
C THR A 25 8.19 -23.79 -15.21
N GLY A 26 6.93 -23.53 -14.87
CA GLY A 26 6.03 -24.53 -14.31
C GLY A 26 5.43 -25.43 -15.39
N HIS A 27 4.65 -26.43 -14.96
CA HIS A 27 3.92 -27.29 -15.86
C HIS A 27 2.62 -26.57 -16.30
N PRO A 28 2.39 -26.32 -17.61
CA PRO A 28 1.25 -25.54 -18.10
C PRO A 28 -0.09 -26.08 -17.58
N ASP A 29 -0.29 -27.39 -17.65
CA ASP A 29 -1.53 -28.05 -17.19
C ASP A 29 -1.79 -28.00 -15.67
N ARG A 30 -0.79 -27.59 -14.88
CA ARG A 30 -0.92 -27.43 -13.42
C ARG A 30 -0.99 -25.96 -13.00
N GLY A 31 -0.82 -25.04 -13.94
CA GLY A 31 -0.95 -23.61 -13.69
C GLY A 31 -2.41 -23.24 -13.51
N VAL A 32 -2.70 -22.45 -12.47
CA VAL A 32 -4.02 -21.81 -12.32
C VAL A 32 -3.91 -20.43 -12.95
N LEU A 33 -4.62 -20.24 -14.07
CA LEU A 33 -4.71 -18.93 -14.69
C LEU A 33 -5.55 -17.99 -13.81
N PRO A 34 -5.15 -16.71 -13.66
CA PRO A 34 -5.97 -15.73 -12.97
C PRO A 34 -7.33 -15.56 -13.65
N THR A 35 -8.40 -15.46 -12.85
CA THR A 35 -9.73 -15.12 -13.35
C THR A 35 -9.84 -13.64 -13.69
N THR A 36 -10.81 -13.27 -14.53
CA THR A 36 -11.06 -11.85 -14.81
C THR A 36 -11.54 -11.12 -13.56
N HIS A 37 -10.92 -9.98 -13.22
CA HIS A 37 -11.38 -9.13 -12.12
C HIS A 37 -12.18 -7.93 -12.66
N PRO A 38 -13.39 -7.63 -12.14
CA PRO A 38 -14.26 -6.55 -12.66
C PRO A 38 -13.64 -5.15 -12.52
N ASP A 39 -12.75 -4.97 -11.56
CA ASP A 39 -12.02 -3.72 -11.35
C ASP A 39 -10.64 -3.66 -12.04
N SER A 40 -10.31 -4.60 -12.93
CA SER A 40 -9.02 -4.62 -13.63
C SER A 40 -8.67 -3.25 -14.23
N GLY A 41 -7.47 -2.76 -13.96
CA GLY A 41 -6.98 -1.44 -14.40
C GLY A 41 -7.38 -0.27 -13.50
N LYS A 42 -8.27 -0.44 -12.51
CA LYS A 42 -8.60 0.61 -11.54
C LYS A 42 -7.48 0.74 -10.50
N THR A 43 -7.17 1.98 -10.11
CA THR A 43 -6.19 2.27 -9.06
C THR A 43 -6.56 1.58 -7.75
N VAL A 44 -5.58 0.90 -7.16
CA VAL A 44 -5.68 0.28 -5.83
C VAL A 44 -4.92 1.09 -4.81
N MET A 45 -3.68 1.49 -5.12
CA MET A 45 -2.87 2.27 -4.17
C MET A 45 -1.74 3.04 -4.87
N THR A 46 -1.33 4.13 -4.24
CA THR A 46 -0.23 4.97 -4.71
C THR A 46 0.70 5.36 -3.58
N ALA A 47 1.97 5.60 -3.88
CA ALA A 47 2.93 6.18 -2.95
C ALA A 47 3.74 7.26 -3.65
N HIS A 48 4.06 8.32 -2.91
CA HIS A 48 4.88 9.43 -3.39
C HIS A 48 6.01 9.69 -2.40
N SER A 49 7.14 10.19 -2.88
CA SER A 49 8.21 10.71 -2.03
C SER A 49 7.76 12.02 -1.34
N PRO A 50 8.48 12.50 -0.33
CA PRO A 50 8.19 13.80 0.29
C PRO A 50 8.18 14.96 -0.72
N GLU A 51 8.97 14.86 -1.79
CA GLU A 51 9.05 15.83 -2.89
C GLU A 51 7.94 15.64 -3.95
N GLY A 52 7.00 14.71 -3.71
CA GLY A 52 5.88 14.44 -4.60
C GLY A 52 6.18 13.53 -5.79
N LYS A 53 7.40 12.96 -5.89
CA LYS A 53 7.72 12.01 -6.97
C LYS A 53 7.03 10.67 -6.75
N MET A 54 6.42 10.12 -7.78
CA MET A 54 5.78 8.81 -7.71
C MET A 54 6.79 7.73 -7.31
N ARG A 55 6.52 7.02 -6.22
CA ARG A 55 7.32 5.88 -5.74
C ARG A 55 6.67 4.55 -6.09
N LEU A 56 5.33 4.51 -6.12
CA LEU A 56 4.55 3.32 -6.41
C LEU A 56 3.18 3.73 -6.96
N TYR A 57 2.75 3.06 -8.01
CA TYR A 57 1.39 3.16 -8.55
C TYR A 57 0.93 1.77 -8.93
N LEU A 58 -0.06 1.24 -8.22
CA LEU A 58 -0.60 -0.10 -8.43
C LEU A 58 -2.08 -0.01 -8.75
N VAL A 59 -2.45 -0.69 -9.84
CA VAL A 59 -3.83 -0.93 -10.27
C VAL A 59 -4.20 -2.38 -10.04
N GLN A 60 -5.49 -2.67 -9.98
CA GLN A 60 -6.02 -4.02 -9.91
C GLN A 60 -5.60 -4.80 -11.17
N GLY A 61 -5.02 -5.97 -10.96
CA GLY A 61 -4.73 -6.94 -12.02
C GLY A 61 -5.84 -7.98 -12.14
N GLN A 62 -5.55 -9.06 -12.86
CA GLN A 62 -6.45 -10.21 -12.93
C GLN A 62 -6.41 -11.03 -11.63
N GLY A 63 -7.51 -11.66 -11.27
CA GLY A 63 -7.65 -12.40 -10.01
C GLY A 63 -7.28 -11.54 -8.80
N GLU A 64 -6.51 -12.13 -7.89
CA GLU A 64 -6.04 -11.49 -6.65
C GLU A 64 -4.65 -10.86 -6.79
N SER A 65 -4.43 -10.20 -7.93
CA SER A 65 -3.18 -9.51 -8.22
C SER A 65 -3.37 -8.01 -8.37
N VAL A 66 -2.27 -7.29 -8.24
CA VAL A 66 -2.14 -5.90 -8.65
C VAL A 66 -0.96 -5.78 -9.59
N GLN A 67 -0.96 -4.76 -10.44
CA GLN A 67 0.12 -4.51 -11.37
C GLN A 67 0.37 -3.01 -11.48
N GLY A 68 1.57 -2.62 -11.89
CA GLY A 68 1.86 -1.22 -12.15
C GLY A 68 3.35 -0.89 -12.15
N MET A 69 3.69 0.27 -11.60
CA MET A 69 5.05 0.82 -11.62
C MET A 69 5.55 1.05 -10.19
N VAL A 70 6.80 0.67 -9.93
CA VAL A 70 7.49 0.92 -8.66
C VAL A 70 8.86 1.51 -8.94
N TRP A 71 9.22 2.59 -8.24
CA TRP A 71 10.59 3.09 -8.23
C TRP A 71 11.45 2.18 -7.34
N HIS A 72 12.39 1.48 -7.94
CA HIS A 72 13.21 0.46 -7.29
C HIS A 72 14.63 0.47 -7.86
N GLN A 73 15.63 0.59 -6.99
CA GLN A 73 17.06 0.58 -7.33
C GLN A 73 17.43 1.59 -8.42
N GLY A 74 16.88 2.81 -8.32
CA GLY A 74 17.22 3.93 -9.20
C GLY A 74 16.46 3.99 -10.53
N ALA A 75 15.50 3.10 -10.78
CA ALA A 75 14.67 3.11 -11.99
C ALA A 75 13.21 2.75 -11.69
N TYR A 76 12.31 3.13 -12.59
CA TYR A 76 10.95 2.61 -12.56
C TYR A 76 10.90 1.20 -13.16
N ARG A 77 10.34 0.25 -12.41
CA ARG A 77 10.19 -1.16 -12.80
C ARG A 77 8.72 -1.51 -12.91
N HIS A 78 8.36 -2.32 -13.90
CA HIS A 78 7.06 -2.98 -13.93
C HIS A 78 6.98 -3.96 -12.76
N ALA A 79 5.87 -3.87 -12.02
CA ALA A 79 5.64 -4.67 -10.84
C ALA A 79 4.38 -5.51 -11.00
N LEU A 80 4.47 -6.79 -10.61
CA LEU A 80 3.34 -7.68 -10.39
C LEU A 80 3.26 -8.00 -8.90
N GLY A 81 2.17 -7.59 -8.27
CA GLY A 81 1.84 -7.89 -6.89
C GLY A 81 0.84 -9.04 -6.79
N VAL A 82 1.08 -10.00 -5.91
CA VAL A 82 0.13 -11.10 -5.64
C VAL A 82 -0.16 -11.18 -4.16
N LEU A 83 -1.45 -11.23 -3.81
CA LEU A 83 -1.87 -11.34 -2.42
C LEU A 83 -1.68 -12.78 -1.95
N CYS A 84 -0.85 -12.95 -0.94
CA CYS A 84 -0.45 -14.24 -0.38
C CYS A 84 -0.80 -14.31 1.11
N GLN A 85 -0.69 -15.50 1.68
CA GLN A 85 -0.83 -15.74 3.11
C GLN A 85 0.44 -16.37 3.67
N LYS A 86 0.87 -15.92 4.85
CA LYS A 86 1.90 -16.61 5.62
C LYS A 86 1.33 -17.94 6.16
N ALA A 87 2.20 -18.81 6.64
CA ALA A 87 1.79 -20.01 7.37
C ALA A 87 0.93 -19.69 8.61
N SER A 88 1.10 -18.51 9.21
CA SER A 88 0.26 -18.00 10.30
C SER A 88 -1.14 -17.53 9.86
N GLY A 89 -1.45 -17.54 8.57
CA GLY A 89 -2.68 -17.01 7.98
C GLY A 89 -2.67 -15.49 7.75
N GLU A 90 -1.61 -14.78 8.15
CA GLU A 90 -1.52 -13.33 7.95
C GLU A 90 -1.35 -12.98 6.45
N PRO A 91 -2.21 -12.11 5.89
CA PRO A 91 -2.08 -11.67 4.50
C PRO A 91 -0.86 -10.78 4.28
N TYR A 92 -0.28 -10.89 3.09
CA TYR A 92 0.76 -9.98 2.63
C TYR A 92 0.76 -9.90 1.11
N LEU A 93 1.19 -8.77 0.57
CA LEU A 93 1.30 -8.57 -0.86
C LEU A 93 2.76 -8.80 -1.28
N ARG A 94 3.04 -9.87 -2.01
CA ARG A 94 4.36 -10.11 -2.63
C ARG A 94 4.46 -9.24 -3.87
N LEU A 95 5.51 -8.44 -3.99
CA LEU A 95 5.82 -7.72 -5.23
C LEU A 95 6.94 -8.44 -5.98
N ASN A 96 6.78 -8.52 -7.29
CA ASN A 96 7.79 -9.04 -8.22
C ASN A 96 8.09 -7.99 -9.28
N VAL A 97 9.35 -7.83 -9.66
CA VAL A 97 9.74 -7.19 -10.92
C VAL A 97 9.30 -8.12 -12.05
N VAL A 98 8.80 -7.55 -13.14
CA VAL A 98 8.57 -8.26 -14.39
C VAL A 98 9.48 -7.68 -15.46
N ASP A 99 10.29 -8.53 -16.07
CA ASP A 99 11.18 -8.19 -17.18
C ASP A 99 11.17 -9.30 -18.24
N GLU A 100 12.13 -9.26 -19.17
CA GLU A 100 12.24 -10.20 -20.29
C GLU A 100 12.60 -11.63 -19.84
N GLU A 101 13.19 -11.81 -18.65
CA GLU A 101 13.55 -13.12 -18.08
C GLU A 101 12.41 -13.72 -17.26
N GLY A 102 11.41 -12.90 -16.90
CA GLY A 102 10.18 -13.32 -16.25
C GLY A 102 9.87 -12.49 -15.00
N ALA A 103 9.36 -13.17 -13.97
CA ALA A 103 9.04 -12.53 -12.69
C ALA A 103 10.12 -12.82 -11.65
N HIS A 104 10.56 -11.80 -10.92
CA HIS A 104 11.61 -11.89 -9.91
C HIS A 104 11.16 -11.19 -8.62
N PRO A 105 11.46 -11.72 -7.42
CA PRO A 105 11.10 -11.06 -6.17
C PRO A 105 11.62 -9.62 -6.10
N MET A 106 10.75 -8.68 -5.76
CA MET A 106 11.08 -7.26 -5.53
C MET A 106 10.99 -6.91 -4.05
N GLY A 107 10.05 -7.53 -3.34
CA GLY A 107 9.77 -7.20 -1.95
C GLY A 107 8.40 -7.68 -1.52
N TYR A 108 7.92 -7.16 -0.39
CA TYR A 108 6.58 -7.46 0.11
C TYR A 108 6.00 -6.31 0.91
N GLY A 109 4.68 -6.25 0.99
CA GLY A 109 3.95 -5.28 1.78
C GLY A 109 2.92 -5.89 2.71
N HIS A 110 2.65 -5.19 3.79
CA HIS A 110 1.59 -5.52 4.73
C HIS A 110 0.65 -4.33 4.93
N ALA A 111 -0.61 -4.65 5.21
CA ALA A 111 -1.57 -3.66 5.62
C ALA A 111 -1.16 -3.01 6.95
N LEU A 112 -1.29 -1.70 7.00
CA LEU A 112 -1.14 -0.89 8.20
C LEU A 112 -2.43 -0.10 8.40
N ASN A 113 -3.18 -0.45 9.45
CA ASN A 113 -4.31 0.32 9.96
C ASN A 113 -4.41 0.31 11.49
N GLN A 114 -3.38 -0.20 12.18
CA GLN A 114 -3.25 -0.17 13.63
C GLN A 114 -1.92 0.44 14.00
N ALA A 115 -1.95 1.69 14.45
CA ALA A 115 -0.97 2.27 15.35
C ALA A 115 -1.64 3.46 16.03
N ASP A 116 -1.47 3.60 17.35
CA ASP A 116 -1.72 4.86 18.03
C ASP A 116 -0.88 5.94 17.35
N GLY A 117 -1.54 6.79 16.57
CA GLY A 117 -0.88 7.75 15.69
C GLY A 117 -1.90 8.57 14.90
N PRO A 118 -1.52 9.81 14.50
CA PRO A 118 -2.47 10.81 14.01
C PRO A 118 -3.05 10.53 12.61
N SER A 119 -2.56 9.52 11.87
CA SER A 119 -3.11 9.17 10.55
C SER A 119 -3.71 7.76 10.52
N LYS A 120 -4.96 7.71 10.95
CA LYS A 120 -5.90 6.60 10.95
C LYS A 120 -6.39 6.24 9.52
N THR A 121 -5.48 5.97 8.58
CA THR A 121 -5.81 5.67 7.17
C THR A 121 -5.32 4.28 6.75
N ASN A 122 -6.09 3.57 5.93
CA ASN A 122 -5.68 2.28 5.37
C ASN A 122 -4.48 2.48 4.44
N ARG A 123 -3.32 1.97 4.87
CA ARG A 123 -2.06 2.05 4.15
C ARG A 123 -1.45 0.67 3.93
N PHE A 124 -0.53 0.57 2.99
CA PHE A 124 0.37 -0.56 2.86
C PHE A 124 1.81 -0.10 3.08
N VAL A 125 2.57 -0.87 3.85
CA VAL A 125 4.00 -0.62 4.05
C VAL A 125 4.76 -1.69 3.30
N PHE A 126 5.50 -1.29 2.26
CA PHE A 126 6.34 -2.17 1.47
C PHE A 126 7.80 -2.08 1.90
N ARG A 127 8.41 -3.26 2.03
CA ARG A 127 9.86 -3.44 2.13
C ARG A 127 10.34 -3.98 0.79
N LEU A 128 11.12 -3.17 0.07
CA LEU A 128 11.70 -3.53 -1.22
C LEU A 128 13.16 -3.97 -1.03
N GLU A 129 13.59 -4.99 -1.76
CA GLU A 129 14.93 -5.54 -1.66
C GLU A 129 15.98 -4.53 -2.13
N GLY A 130 17.02 -4.30 -1.33
CA GLY A 130 18.07 -3.32 -1.61
C GLY A 130 17.69 -1.85 -1.33
N GLU A 131 16.45 -1.57 -0.91
CA GLU A 131 16.03 -0.23 -0.45
C GLU A 131 16.12 -0.14 1.08
N LYS A 132 16.60 0.99 1.59
CA LYS A 132 16.71 1.22 3.05
C LYS A 132 15.36 1.59 3.66
N ASP A 133 14.66 2.50 3.00
CA ASP A 133 13.43 3.09 3.51
C ASP A 133 12.19 2.34 2.99
N PRO A 134 11.18 2.11 3.85
CA PRO A 134 9.95 1.50 3.41
C PRO A 134 9.16 2.45 2.50
N VAL A 135 8.44 1.89 1.53
CA VAL A 135 7.48 2.64 0.71
C VAL A 135 6.11 2.53 1.36
N ILE A 136 5.55 3.67 1.78
CA ILE A 136 4.23 3.75 2.41
C ILE A 136 3.20 4.14 1.34
N ALA A 137 2.40 3.18 0.92
CA ALA A 137 1.34 3.38 -0.07
C ALA A 137 0.00 3.70 0.60
N GLN A 138 -0.70 4.69 0.05
CA GLN A 138 -2.07 5.04 0.41
C GLN A 138 -3.04 4.27 -0.47
N MET A 139 -4.04 3.64 0.15
CA MET A 139 -5.13 2.97 -0.54
C MET A 139 -6.02 4.00 -1.25
N GLU A 140 -6.47 3.67 -2.46
CA GLU A 140 -7.46 4.44 -3.21
C GLU A 140 -8.87 4.21 -2.63
N LYS A 141 -9.54 5.31 -2.28
CA LYS A 141 -10.93 5.33 -1.76
C LYS A 141 -11.18 4.26 -0.69
N PRO A 142 -10.41 4.25 0.41
CA PRO A 142 -10.55 3.23 1.46
C PRO A 142 -11.96 3.23 2.10
N GLU A 143 -12.67 4.34 2.05
CA GLU A 143 -14.06 4.48 2.52
C GLU A 143 -15.08 3.67 1.73
N LYS A 144 -14.74 3.24 0.50
CA LYS A 144 -15.62 2.44 -0.35
C LYS A 144 -15.31 0.95 -0.29
N LYS A 145 -14.37 0.53 0.56
CA LYS A 145 -13.92 -0.87 0.65
C LYS A 145 -14.77 -1.65 1.66
N THR A 146 -15.20 -2.86 1.28
CA THR A 146 -16.02 -3.71 2.14
C THR A 146 -15.21 -4.31 3.29
N VAL A 147 -15.90 -4.89 4.28
CA VAL A 147 -15.26 -5.59 5.39
C VAL A 147 -14.49 -6.82 4.90
N GLU A 148 -15.04 -7.54 3.92
CA GLU A 148 -14.42 -8.70 3.29
C GLU A 148 -13.12 -8.31 2.58
N PHE A 149 -13.13 -7.19 1.83
CA PHE A 149 -11.93 -6.63 1.24
C PHE A 149 -10.90 -6.33 2.32
N ASN A 150 -11.30 -5.60 3.37
CA ASN A 150 -10.38 -5.21 4.44
C ASN A 150 -9.73 -6.45 5.09
N LYS A 151 -10.53 -7.45 5.47
CA LYS A 151 -10.03 -8.70 6.06
C LYS A 151 -9.09 -9.43 5.12
N LYS A 152 -9.45 -9.57 3.84
CA LYS A 152 -8.65 -10.26 2.83
C LYS A 152 -7.29 -9.61 2.64
N TRP A 153 -7.23 -8.29 2.62
CA TRP A 153 -6.01 -7.51 2.44
C TRP A 153 -5.21 -7.32 3.74
N GLY A 154 -5.65 -7.90 4.86
CA GLY A 154 -4.94 -7.87 6.14
C GLY A 154 -5.21 -6.62 7.00
N PHE A 155 -6.20 -5.80 6.62
CA PHE A 155 -6.65 -4.68 7.44
C PHE A 155 -7.45 -5.21 8.64
N LYS A 156 -7.02 -4.83 9.85
CA LYS A 156 -7.59 -5.31 11.12
C LYS A 156 -8.82 -4.53 11.63
N ALA A 157 -9.01 -3.28 11.18
CA ALA A 157 -10.16 -2.43 11.49
C ALA A 157 -10.87 -1.94 10.21
N PRO A 158 -12.21 -1.73 10.24
CA PRO A 158 -12.93 -1.09 9.15
C PRO A 158 -12.53 0.38 8.99
N TYR A 159 -12.79 0.95 7.82
CA TYR A 159 -12.66 2.38 7.60
C TYR A 159 -13.99 3.11 7.89
N PRO A 160 -13.98 4.30 8.52
CA PRO A 160 -12.87 4.87 9.27
C PRO A 160 -12.65 4.05 10.55
N PRO A 161 -11.40 3.92 11.04
CA PRO A 161 -11.13 3.14 12.26
C PRO A 161 -11.93 3.71 13.42
N VAL A 162 -12.59 2.82 14.15
CA VAL A 162 -13.55 3.12 15.22
C VAL A 162 -12.83 3.86 16.36
N THR A 163 -12.73 5.19 16.26
CA THR A 163 -12.58 6.21 17.32
C THR A 163 -12.22 7.56 16.67
N MET A 164 -13.24 8.27 16.22
CA MET A 164 -13.23 9.75 16.19
C MET A 164 -14.60 10.19 16.74
N SER A 165 -14.74 10.20 18.06
CA SER A 165 -15.86 10.92 18.69
C SER A 165 -15.58 12.42 18.58
N PRO A 166 -16.53 13.27 18.13
CA PRO A 166 -16.31 14.71 17.92
C PRO A 166 -15.93 15.52 19.17
N GLU A 167 -16.08 14.93 20.36
CA GLU A 167 -16.06 15.68 21.62
C GLU A 167 -14.68 16.10 22.13
N LYS A 168 -13.57 15.68 21.50
CA LYS A 168 -12.22 16.12 21.92
C LYS A 168 -11.68 17.36 21.21
N ASN A 169 -12.43 17.97 20.29
CA ASN A 169 -11.98 19.20 19.63
C ASN A 169 -12.24 20.50 20.43
N ASN A 170 -13.02 20.47 21.51
CA ASN A 170 -13.33 21.68 22.29
C ASN A 170 -12.47 21.90 23.55
N LEU A 171 -11.67 20.91 23.98
CA LEU A 171 -10.82 21.05 25.18
C LEU A 171 -9.39 21.55 24.88
N LEU A 172 -8.98 21.62 23.61
CA LEU A 172 -7.66 22.11 23.22
C LEU A 172 -7.65 23.57 22.75
N ARG A 173 -8.83 24.20 22.56
CA ARG A 173 -8.95 25.62 22.17
C ARG A 173 -9.05 26.60 23.36
N VAL A 174 -8.98 26.12 24.61
CA VAL A 174 -9.06 26.97 25.82
C VAL A 174 -7.81 26.87 26.70
N LYS A 175 -6.65 26.51 26.13
CA LYS A 175 -5.36 26.62 26.84
C LYS A 175 -4.30 27.36 26.03
N GLU A 176 -4.70 28.41 25.32
CA GLU A 176 -3.79 29.54 25.12
C GLU A 176 -4.04 30.51 26.28
N THR A 177 -3.15 30.47 27.27
CA THR A 177 -3.07 31.49 28.30
C THR A 177 -2.52 32.75 27.62
N PRO A 178 -3.21 33.90 27.62
CA PRO A 178 -2.56 35.15 27.30
C PRO A 178 -1.89 35.68 28.58
N LYS A 179 -0.57 35.90 28.54
CA LYS A 179 0.14 36.86 29.37
C LYS A 179 1.39 37.34 28.61
N PRO A 180 1.94 38.54 28.85
CA PRO A 180 1.41 39.70 29.61
C PRO A 180 1.55 41.04 28.84
N ASP A 181 0.82 42.09 29.22
CA ASP A 181 1.39 43.43 29.53
C ASP A 181 0.32 44.47 29.92
N GLN A 182 0.65 45.24 30.99
CA GLN A 182 0.27 46.64 31.34
C GLN A 182 -1.24 47.00 31.47
N GLN A 183 -1.76 47.80 32.41
CA GLN A 183 -1.35 48.60 33.59
C GLN A 183 -2.67 48.95 34.34
N ASP A 184 -2.77 49.09 35.66
CA ASP A 184 -2.68 50.37 36.41
C ASP A 184 -2.83 50.15 37.93
N PRO A 185 -2.37 51.08 38.79
CA PRO A 185 -2.41 50.96 40.26
C PRO A 185 -3.83 51.15 40.85
N PRO A 186 -4.10 50.66 42.07
CA PRO A 186 -5.43 50.75 42.67
C PRO A 186 -5.77 52.17 43.15
N SER A 187 -6.99 52.62 42.86
CA SER A 187 -7.60 53.83 43.45
C SER A 187 -8.24 53.50 44.81
N PRO A 188 -8.29 54.44 45.78
CA PRO A 188 -8.68 54.13 47.16
C PRO A 188 -10.20 53.99 47.35
N ALA A 189 -10.57 53.21 48.37
CA ALA A 189 -11.94 52.88 48.78
C ALA A 189 -12.67 54.11 49.41
N PRO A 190 -14.02 54.09 49.50
CA PRO A 190 -14.84 55.28 49.80
C PRO A 190 -14.71 55.82 51.23
#